data_AF-A0A1I1XL42-F1
#
_entry.id   AF-A0A1I1XL42-F1
#
_cell.length_a   1.000
_cell.length_b   1.000
_cell.length_c   1.000
_cell.angle_alpha   90.00
_cell.angle_beta   90.00
_cell.angle_gamma   90.00
#
_symmetry.space_group_name_H-M   'P 1'
#
loop_
_entity.id
_entity.type
_entity.pdbx_description
1 polymer ?
#
loop_
_entity_poly.entity_id
_entity_poly.type
_entity_poly.pdbx_seq_one_letter_code
_entity_poly.pdbx_strand_id
1 'polypeptide(L)'
;MQKVLLFILLLSFQLIARDGWAQAVSISGLVTSGTDNTSVPGATVAVKGTTTGTTTSADGKYTINVAPGKILVFSHIGFTTQEITVGSASTINVVLQDDSKSLSEVVVTAFGIKQETRGLGYAVQNVKAKEIVDSQQPNIVNALQGKVAGVQITNSGGAPGASSIMLIRGGTSLSGNNQPLYVVDGIPIDNTTPVGQGGVDGRYGAVLQPCRRHQSAGY
;
A
#
# COMPACT_ATOMS: atom_id res chain seq x y z
N MET A 1 52.21 35.78 -45.12
CA MET A 1 50.75 35.91 -44.86
C MET A 1 50.00 34.60 -45.15
N GLN A 2 49.99 34.09 -46.38
CA GLN A 2 49.16 32.94 -46.80
C GLN A 2 49.49 31.60 -46.08
N LYS A 3 50.76 31.33 -45.81
CA LYS A 3 51.20 30.13 -45.08
C LYS A 3 50.82 30.13 -43.59
N VAL A 4 50.72 31.32 -42.99
CA VAL A 4 50.31 31.50 -41.58
C VAL A 4 48.81 31.27 -41.44
N LEU A 5 48.02 31.73 -42.40
CA LEU A 5 46.57 31.48 -42.46
C LEU A 5 46.25 29.98 -42.59
N LEU A 6 47.00 29.25 -43.43
CA LEU A 6 46.84 27.80 -43.59
C LEU A 6 47.20 27.02 -42.32
N PHE A 7 48.21 27.47 -41.57
CA PHE A 7 48.59 26.84 -40.31
C PHE A 7 47.53 27.05 -39.21
N ILE A 8 46.92 28.23 -39.14
CA ILE A 8 45.85 28.54 -38.18
C ILE A 8 44.57 27.74 -38.50
N LEU A 9 44.24 27.60 -39.79
CA LEU A 9 43.09 26.78 -40.23
C LEU A 9 43.28 25.30 -39.85
N LEU A 10 44.49 24.76 -40.06
CA LEU A 10 44.80 23.36 -39.74
C LEU A 10 44.79 23.09 -38.23
N LEU A 11 45.23 24.05 -37.41
CA LEU A 11 45.22 23.95 -35.95
C LEU A 11 43.80 24.06 -35.38
N SER A 12 42.94 24.90 -35.98
CA SER A 12 41.53 25.00 -35.60
C SER A 12 40.73 23.73 -35.93
N PHE A 13 41.08 23.03 -37.01
CA PHE A 13 40.43 21.77 -37.40
C PHE A 13 40.74 20.61 -36.43
N GLN A 14 41.91 20.62 -35.77
CA GLN A 14 42.26 19.62 -34.75
C GLN A 14 41.54 19.80 -33.41
N LEU A 15 41.03 21.00 -33.12
CA LEU A 15 40.29 21.27 -31.89
C LEU A 15 38.83 20.79 -31.96
N ILE A 16 38.26 20.71 -33.16
CA ILE A 16 36.86 20.30 -33.38
C ILE A 16 36.71 18.76 -33.41
N ALA A 17 37.81 18.02 -33.60
CA ALA A 17 37.82 16.56 -33.67
C ALA A 17 37.94 15.84 -32.31
N ARG A 18 37.84 16.56 -31.18
CA ARG A 18 38.04 16.00 -29.83
C ARG A 18 36.77 15.41 -29.20
N ASP A 19 35.59 15.64 -29.77
CA ASP A 19 34.33 15.12 -29.25
C ASP A 19 33.91 13.86 -29.99
N GLY A 20 34.15 12.67 -29.43
CA GLY A 20 33.43 11.49 -29.95
C GLY A 20 33.94 10.08 -29.65
N TRP A 21 34.92 9.86 -28.78
CA TRP A 21 35.41 8.49 -28.49
C TRP A 21 35.07 8.05 -27.07
N ALA A 22 33.78 8.10 -26.71
CA ALA A 22 33.26 7.20 -25.70
C ALA A 22 33.03 5.84 -26.36
N GLN A 23 34.10 5.04 -26.52
CA GLN A 23 33.98 3.68 -27.03
C GLN A 23 33.12 2.88 -26.05
N ALA A 24 31.90 2.56 -26.48
CA ALA A 24 31.04 1.65 -25.74
C ALA A 24 31.70 0.28 -25.71
N VAL A 25 31.92 -0.26 -24.52
CA VAL A 25 32.46 -1.60 -24.31
C VAL A 25 31.29 -2.54 -24.10
N SER A 26 31.34 -3.72 -24.74
CA SER A 26 30.36 -4.78 -24.49
C SER A 26 30.65 -5.41 -23.13
N ILE A 27 29.75 -5.18 -22.17
CA ILE A 27 29.75 -5.78 -20.84
C ILE A 27 28.79 -6.95 -20.86
N SER A 28 29.26 -8.10 -20.39
CA SER A 28 28.45 -9.31 -20.23
C SER A 28 28.46 -9.78 -18.78
N GLY A 29 27.51 -10.63 -18.40
CA GLY A 29 27.48 -11.15 -17.05
C GLY A 29 26.27 -12.00 -16.75
N LEU A 30 26.24 -12.49 -15.51
CA LEU A 30 25.16 -13.27 -14.95
C LEU A 30 24.54 -12.52 -13.77
N VAL A 31 23.22 -12.49 -13.71
CA VAL A 31 22.46 -12.01 -12.55
C VAL A 31 21.90 -13.21 -11.81
N THR A 32 22.24 -13.32 -10.52
CA THR A 32 21.76 -14.39 -9.64
C THR A 32 21.05 -13.84 -8.41
N SER A 33 20.21 -14.65 -7.79
CA SER A 33 19.59 -14.35 -6.50
C SER A 33 20.58 -14.62 -5.36
N GLY A 34 20.61 -13.75 -4.35
CA GLY A 34 21.42 -13.91 -3.16
C GLY A 34 20.91 -14.97 -2.18
N THR A 35 19.62 -15.35 -2.26
CA THR A 35 19.06 -16.39 -1.39
C THR A 35 19.40 -17.79 -1.86
N ASP A 36 19.16 -18.08 -3.14
CA ASP A 36 19.26 -19.45 -3.65
C ASP A 36 20.38 -19.64 -4.70
N ASN A 37 21.14 -18.60 -5.03
CA ASN A 37 22.13 -18.58 -6.13
C ASN A 37 21.54 -18.98 -7.50
N THR A 38 20.21 -18.90 -7.64
CA THR A 38 19.51 -19.18 -8.89
C THR A 38 19.66 -18.02 -9.86
N SER A 39 19.65 -18.31 -11.16
CA SER A 39 19.67 -17.28 -12.19
C SER A 39 18.36 -16.48 -12.18
N VAL A 40 18.45 -15.16 -12.33
CA VAL A 40 17.27 -14.27 -12.32
C VAL A 40 16.92 -13.87 -13.76
N PRO A 41 15.94 -14.52 -14.40
CA PRO A 41 15.47 -14.15 -15.73
C PRO A 41 14.61 -12.89 -15.69
N GLY A 42 14.65 -12.07 -16.74
CA GLY A 42 13.83 -10.86 -16.85
C GLY A 42 14.24 -9.69 -15.96
N ALA A 43 15.41 -9.74 -15.31
CA ALA A 43 15.96 -8.61 -14.59
C ALA A 43 16.33 -7.48 -15.55
N THR A 44 16.00 -6.25 -15.16
CA THR A 44 16.32 -5.05 -15.93
C THR A 44 17.74 -4.57 -15.60
N VAL A 45 18.55 -4.36 -16.63
CA VAL A 45 19.92 -3.84 -16.54
C VAL A 45 19.97 -2.53 -17.31
N ALA A 46 20.04 -1.39 -16.62
CA ALA A 46 19.99 -0.06 -17.24
C ALA A 46 21.24 0.75 -16.91
N VAL A 47 21.67 1.62 -17.83
CA VAL A 47 22.74 2.58 -17.57
C VAL A 47 22.13 3.83 -16.92
N LYS A 48 22.57 4.15 -15.69
CA LYS A 48 22.04 5.24 -14.88
C LYS A 48 22.05 6.57 -15.63
N GLY A 49 20.90 7.24 -15.65
CA GLY A 49 20.73 8.54 -16.31
C GLY A 49 20.60 8.48 -17.84
N THR A 50 20.44 7.29 -18.41
CA THR A 50 20.22 7.11 -19.85
C THR A 50 19.02 6.19 -20.11
N THR A 51 18.55 6.14 -21.35
CA THR A 51 17.54 5.17 -21.80
C THR A 51 18.16 3.85 -22.29
N THR A 52 19.48 3.71 -22.21
CA THR A 52 20.18 2.49 -22.63
C THR A 52 20.01 1.43 -21.56
N GLY A 53 19.42 0.31 -21.92
CA GLY A 53 19.23 -0.83 -21.03
C GLY A 53 19.00 -2.12 -21.81
N THR A 54 19.04 -3.23 -21.09
CA THR A 54 18.75 -4.57 -21.57
C THR A 54 18.05 -5.37 -20.48
N THR A 55 17.58 -6.56 -20.80
CA THR A 55 16.98 -7.50 -19.84
C THR A 55 17.75 -8.81 -19.83
N THR A 56 17.79 -9.50 -18.69
CA THR A 56 18.42 -10.82 -18.62
C THR A 56 17.61 -11.89 -19.35
N SER A 57 18.31 -12.84 -19.98
CA SER A 57 17.74 -14.02 -20.63
C SER A 57 17.21 -15.04 -19.63
N ALA A 58 16.61 -16.14 -20.11
CA ALA A 58 16.13 -17.26 -19.27
C ALA A 58 17.21 -17.83 -18.32
N ASP A 59 18.47 -17.83 -18.77
CA ASP A 59 19.63 -18.28 -17.98
C ASP A 59 20.23 -17.16 -17.09
N GLY A 60 19.54 -16.03 -16.91
CA GLY A 60 20.03 -14.87 -16.11
C GLY A 60 21.19 -14.10 -16.73
N LYS A 61 21.61 -14.45 -17.96
CA LYS A 61 22.71 -13.78 -18.67
C LYS A 61 22.25 -12.47 -19.30
N TYR A 62 23.13 -11.49 -19.36
CA TYR A 62 22.90 -10.23 -20.07
C TYR A 62 24.14 -9.77 -20.84
N THR A 63 23.91 -8.93 -21.84
CA THR A 63 24.95 -8.21 -22.58
C THR A 63 24.48 -6.79 -22.85
N ILE A 64 25.30 -5.80 -22.52
CA ILE A 64 25.00 -4.37 -22.70
C ILE A 64 26.25 -3.61 -23.15
N ASN A 65 26.10 -2.70 -24.11
CA ASN A 65 27.18 -1.82 -24.55
C ASN A 65 27.16 -0.54 -23.71
N VAL A 66 28.23 -0.30 -22.93
CA VAL A 66 28.33 0.84 -22.02
C VAL A 66 29.77 1.34 -21.96
N ALA A 67 29.93 2.66 -21.88
CA ALA A 67 31.25 3.26 -21.73
C ALA A 67 31.79 3.04 -20.29
N PRO A 68 33.11 2.86 -20.09
CA PRO A 68 33.70 2.78 -18.77
C PRO A 68 33.37 4.01 -17.91
N GLY A 69 33.21 3.81 -16.59
CA GLY A 69 32.88 4.86 -15.62
C GLY A 69 31.39 5.19 -15.50
N LYS A 70 30.51 4.57 -16.30
CA LYS A 70 29.06 4.64 -16.11
C LYS A 70 28.59 3.65 -15.04
N ILE A 71 27.41 3.90 -14.48
CA ILE A 71 26.81 3.03 -13.46
C ILE A 71 25.72 2.19 -14.12
N LEU A 72 25.80 0.87 -13.95
CA LEU A 72 24.75 -0.07 -14.28
C LEU A 72 23.84 -0.26 -13.08
N VAL A 73 22.53 -0.20 -13.33
CA VAL A 73 21.47 -0.36 -12.36
C VAL A 73 20.75 -1.66 -12.69
N PHE A 74 20.78 -2.58 -11.74
CA PHE A 74 20.15 -3.89 -11.80
C PHE A 74 18.90 -3.86 -10.94
N SER A 75 17.75 -4.17 -11.54
CA SER A 75 16.47 -4.16 -10.83
C SER A 75 15.59 -5.32 -11.27
N HIS A 76 14.86 -5.89 -10.31
CA HIS A 76 13.85 -6.91 -10.54
C HIS A 76 12.81 -6.80 -9.42
N ILE A 77 11.56 -7.19 -9.72
CA ILE A 77 10.48 -7.20 -8.73
C ILE A 77 10.84 -8.16 -7.59
N GLY A 78 10.68 -7.70 -6.34
CA GLY A 78 11.03 -8.49 -5.15
C GLY A 78 12.51 -8.44 -4.75
N PHE A 79 13.35 -7.70 -5.48
CA PHE A 79 14.77 -7.54 -5.18
C PHE A 79 15.14 -6.07 -4.94
N THR A 80 16.15 -5.87 -4.10
CA THR A 80 16.76 -4.56 -3.88
C THR A 80 17.55 -4.16 -5.12
N THR A 81 17.31 -2.94 -5.62
CA THR A 81 18.05 -2.40 -6.76
C THR A 81 19.54 -2.28 -6.41
N GLN A 82 20.40 -2.78 -7.30
CA GLN A 82 21.85 -2.67 -7.14
C GLN A 82 22.47 -1.79 -8.21
N GLU A 83 23.45 -1.00 -7.79
CA GLU A 83 24.20 -0.11 -8.66
C GLU A 83 25.67 -0.55 -8.69
N ILE A 84 26.22 -0.75 -9.88
CA ILE A 84 27.61 -1.15 -10.07
C ILE A 84 28.26 -0.24 -11.10
N THR A 85 29.38 0.36 -10.73
CA THR A 85 30.20 1.16 -11.64
C THR A 85 30.95 0.25 -12.60
N VAL A 86 30.85 0.53 -13.90
CA VAL A 86 31.59 -0.15 -14.96
C VAL A 86 33.06 0.26 -14.85
N GLY A 87 33.89 -0.68 -14.43
CA GLY A 87 35.35 -0.52 -14.38
C GLY A 87 36.01 -0.87 -15.72
N SER A 88 37.16 -1.54 -15.64
CA SER A 88 37.90 -2.09 -16.79
C SER A 88 37.49 -3.50 -17.18
N ALA A 89 36.71 -4.19 -16.34
CA ALA A 89 36.26 -5.55 -16.59
C ALA A 89 35.11 -5.57 -17.61
N SER A 90 35.21 -6.47 -18.60
CA SER A 90 34.15 -6.76 -19.57
C SER A 90 33.08 -7.72 -19.05
N THR A 91 33.31 -8.30 -17.86
CA THR A 91 32.38 -9.25 -17.24
C THR A 91 32.01 -8.79 -15.84
N ILE A 92 30.72 -8.62 -15.57
CA ILE A 92 30.19 -8.18 -14.26
C ILE A 92 29.07 -9.13 -13.84
N ASN A 93 29.34 -9.98 -12.86
CA ASN A 93 28.32 -10.82 -12.24
C ASN A 93 27.71 -10.10 -11.05
N VAL A 94 26.39 -10.21 -10.89
CA VAL A 94 25.63 -9.47 -9.88
C VAL A 94 24.75 -10.43 -9.10
N VAL A 95 24.80 -10.31 -7.78
CA VAL A 95 23.94 -11.07 -6.87
C VAL A 95 22.88 -10.13 -6.32
N LEU A 96 21.65 -10.20 -6.81
CA LEU A 96 20.54 -9.40 -6.31
C LEU A 96 20.10 -9.89 -4.93
N GLN A 97 19.86 -8.96 -4.00
CA GLN A 97 19.42 -9.27 -2.64
C GLN A 97 17.90 -9.11 -2.55
N ASP A 98 17.21 -10.02 -1.88
CA ASP A 98 15.77 -9.95 -1.73
C ASP A 98 15.33 -8.68 -1.00
N ASP A 99 14.37 -7.97 -1.56
CA ASP A 99 13.72 -6.85 -0.89
C ASP A 99 12.54 -7.37 -0.06
N SER A 100 12.86 -7.84 1.15
CA SER A 100 11.88 -8.27 2.15
C SER A 100 10.93 -7.17 2.64
N LYS A 101 11.06 -5.91 2.15
CA LYS A 101 10.27 -4.75 2.59
C LYS A 101 9.27 -4.22 1.55
N SER A 102 9.24 -4.71 0.32
CA SER A 102 8.42 -4.08 -0.75
C SER A 102 7.48 -5.03 -1.49
N LEU A 103 6.66 -5.77 -0.73
CA LEU A 103 5.33 -6.19 -1.18
C LEU A 103 4.28 -5.30 -0.51
N SER A 104 4.42 -3.97 -0.63
CA SER A 104 3.24 -3.11 -0.55
C SER A 104 2.50 -3.27 -1.88
N GLU A 105 1.65 -4.28 -1.90
CA GLU A 105 0.53 -4.53 -2.82
C GLU A 105 0.29 -3.40 -3.83
N VAL A 106 0.81 -3.56 -5.05
CA VAL A 106 0.39 -2.73 -6.19
C VAL A 106 -1.00 -3.21 -6.57
N VAL A 107 -2.02 -2.71 -5.87
CA VAL A 107 -3.40 -2.75 -6.38
C VAL A 107 -3.45 -1.77 -7.54
N VAL A 108 -3.50 -2.31 -8.75
CA VAL A 108 -3.96 -1.57 -9.93
C VAL A 108 -5.48 -1.53 -9.83
N THR A 109 -5.99 -0.55 -9.08
CA THR A 109 -7.42 -0.29 -9.04
C THR A 109 -7.79 0.35 -10.36
N ALA A 110 -8.21 -0.47 -11.33
CA ALA A 110 -8.95 -0.01 -12.49
C ALA A 110 -10.36 0.42 -12.05
N PHE A 111 -10.45 1.40 -11.14
CA PHE A 111 -11.59 2.27 -10.80
C PHE A 111 -11.20 3.17 -9.60
N GLY A 112 -10.23 4.05 -9.83
CA GLY A 112 -10.40 5.47 -9.53
C GLY A 112 -10.51 6.01 -8.10
N ILE A 113 -10.44 5.27 -6.98
CA ILE A 113 -10.25 5.89 -5.64
C ILE A 113 -9.39 5.01 -4.73
N LYS A 114 -8.12 5.40 -4.54
CA LYS A 114 -7.28 4.98 -3.42
C LYS A 114 -7.47 6.00 -2.30
N GLN A 115 -8.13 5.63 -1.21
CA GLN A 115 -8.21 6.50 -0.04
C GLN A 115 -7.05 6.18 0.91
N GLU A 116 -6.05 7.07 0.94
CA GLU A 116 -5.07 7.09 2.02
C GLU A 116 -5.76 7.38 3.36
N THR A 117 -5.52 6.56 4.37
CA THR A 117 -5.88 6.81 5.78
C THR A 117 -4.99 7.89 6.42
N ARG A 118 -4.66 8.96 5.69
CA ARG A 118 -3.88 10.10 6.19
C ARG A 118 -4.42 11.48 5.83
N GLY A 119 -5.52 11.57 5.09
CA GLY A 119 -5.90 12.83 4.43
C GLY A 119 -7.31 13.35 4.69
N LEU A 120 -7.98 13.00 5.78
CA LEU A 120 -9.26 13.63 6.13
C LEU A 120 -9.05 14.52 7.35
N GLY A 121 -9.52 15.76 7.30
CA GLY A 121 -9.67 16.67 8.45
C GLY A 121 -10.65 16.16 9.52
N TYR A 122 -10.80 14.85 9.64
CA TYR A 122 -11.61 14.12 10.59
C TYR A 122 -10.73 13.05 11.24
N ALA A 123 -10.59 13.13 12.55
CA ALA A 123 -9.82 12.18 13.34
C ALA A 123 -10.48 10.79 13.28
N VAL A 124 -9.88 9.88 12.51
CA VAL A 124 -10.21 8.45 12.57
C VAL A 124 -9.40 7.87 13.73
N GLN A 125 -10.07 7.51 14.83
CA GLN A 125 -9.42 6.84 15.96
C GLN A 125 -9.60 5.33 15.80
N ASN A 126 -8.49 4.65 15.49
CA ASN A 126 -8.46 3.19 15.40
C ASN A 126 -8.11 2.60 16.77
N VAL A 127 -9.06 1.90 17.39
CA VAL A 127 -8.83 1.14 18.64
C VAL A 127 -8.38 -0.26 18.28
N LYS A 128 -7.18 -0.66 18.73
CA LYS A 128 -6.62 -2.00 18.47
C LYS A 128 -7.29 -3.03 19.37
N ALA A 129 -7.57 -4.23 18.85
CA ALA A 129 -8.23 -5.32 19.56
C ALA A 129 -7.57 -5.67 20.92
N LYS A 130 -6.24 -5.52 21.02
CA LYS A 130 -5.49 -5.73 22.26
C LYS A 130 -5.96 -4.83 23.41
N GLU A 131 -6.38 -3.59 23.13
CA GLU A 131 -6.84 -2.63 24.15
C GLU A 131 -8.26 -2.93 24.63
N ILE A 132 -9.07 -3.60 23.80
CA ILE A 132 -10.42 -4.06 24.18
C ILE A 132 -10.31 -5.29 25.09
N VAL A 133 -9.44 -6.24 24.76
CA VAL A 133 -9.22 -7.48 25.55
C VAL A 133 -8.65 -7.16 26.94
N ASP A 134 -7.76 -6.16 27.04
CA ASP A 134 -7.15 -5.75 28.31
C ASP A 134 -8.16 -5.10 29.28
N SER A 135 -9.28 -4.57 28.77
CA SER A 135 -10.28 -3.85 29.57
C SER A 135 -11.16 -4.75 30.45
N GLN A 136 -11.16 -6.08 30.21
CA GLN A 136 -11.96 -7.10 30.91
C GLN A 136 -13.44 -6.73 31.12
N GLN A 137 -14.01 -5.87 30.25
CA GLN A 137 -15.41 -5.47 30.35
C GLN A 137 -16.31 -6.48 29.63
N PRO A 138 -17.44 -6.90 30.23
CA PRO A 138 -18.39 -7.81 29.59
C PRO A 138 -19.15 -7.16 28.42
N ASN A 139 -19.08 -5.83 28.27
CA ASN A 139 -19.71 -5.09 27.17
C ASN A 139 -18.63 -4.29 26.42
N ILE A 140 -18.45 -4.60 25.13
CA ILE A 140 -17.47 -3.98 24.23
C ILE A 140 -17.70 -2.46 24.12
N VAL A 141 -18.95 -2.00 24.26
CA VAL A 141 -19.27 -0.58 24.21
C VAL A 141 -18.61 0.14 25.39
N ASN A 142 -18.63 -0.43 26.59
CA ASN A 142 -17.97 0.16 27.77
C ASN A 142 -16.43 0.18 27.65
N ALA A 143 -15.84 -0.80 26.95
CA ALA A 143 -14.40 -0.85 26.71
C ALA A 143 -13.87 0.34 25.89
N LEU A 144 -14.74 0.98 25.11
CA LEU A 144 -14.41 2.16 24.31
C LEU A 144 -14.45 3.47 25.12
N GLN A 145 -15.03 3.45 26.33
CA GLN A 145 -15.10 4.60 27.22
C GLN A 145 -13.68 5.03 27.65
N GLY A 146 -13.31 6.27 27.34
CA GLY A 146 -11.99 6.80 27.69
C GLY A 146 -10.83 6.37 26.78
N LYS A 147 -11.07 5.46 25.81
CA LYS A 147 -10.11 5.13 24.74
C LYS A 147 -10.25 6.05 23.53
N VAL A 148 -11.45 6.59 23.32
CA VAL A 148 -11.75 7.52 22.23
C VAL A 148 -12.05 8.90 22.80
N ALA A 149 -11.34 9.93 22.31
CA ALA A 149 -11.53 11.30 22.78
C ALA A 149 -12.89 11.86 22.31
N GLY A 150 -13.67 12.41 23.24
CA GLY A 150 -14.97 13.02 22.93
C GLY A 150 -16.14 12.03 22.76
N VAL A 151 -15.97 10.78 23.19
CA VAL A 151 -17.05 9.78 23.25
C VAL A 151 -17.56 9.67 24.68
N GLN A 152 -18.86 9.90 24.86
CA GLN A 152 -19.58 9.68 26.12
C GLN A 152 -20.52 8.48 25.95
N ILE A 153 -20.49 7.57 26.92
CA ILE A 153 -21.30 6.35 26.89
C ILE A 153 -22.22 6.38 28.10
N THR A 154 -23.51 6.25 27.85
CA THR A 154 -24.55 6.18 28.89
C THR A 154 -25.25 4.82 28.78
N ASN A 155 -25.19 4.03 29.84
CA ASN A 155 -25.77 2.69 29.86
C ASN A 155 -27.21 2.79 30.36
N SER A 156 -28.18 2.24 29.61
CA SER A 156 -29.58 2.22 30.05
C SER A 156 -29.91 1.05 30.98
N GLY A 157 -28.91 0.22 31.34
CA GLY A 157 -29.06 -0.90 32.27
C GLY A 157 -27.72 -1.54 32.67
N GLY A 158 -27.70 -2.26 33.79
CA GLY A 158 -26.51 -2.90 34.37
C GLY A 158 -26.25 -4.35 33.94
N ALA A 159 -27.03 -4.89 33.01
CA ALA A 159 -26.86 -6.26 32.52
C ALA A 159 -25.87 -6.31 31.33
N PRO A 160 -25.06 -7.37 31.18
CA PRO A 160 -24.27 -7.61 29.97
C PRO A 160 -25.18 -7.67 28.73
N GLY A 161 -24.88 -6.87 27.71
CA GLY A 161 -25.72 -6.75 26.51
C GLY A 161 -26.93 -5.80 26.65
N ALA A 162 -27.09 -5.11 27.78
CA ALA A 162 -28.05 -4.01 27.88
C ALA A 162 -27.68 -2.87 26.91
N SER A 163 -28.70 -2.18 26.40
CA SER A 163 -28.52 -1.08 25.46
C SER A 163 -27.62 0.01 26.06
N SER A 164 -26.60 0.40 25.31
CA SER A 164 -25.69 1.50 25.64
C SER A 164 -25.86 2.58 24.58
N ILE A 165 -26.08 3.81 25.02
CA ILE A 165 -26.19 4.97 24.14
C ILE A 165 -24.81 5.64 24.09
N MET A 166 -24.20 5.65 22.91
CA MET A 166 -22.93 6.34 22.64
C MET A 166 -23.20 7.71 22.01
N LEU A 167 -22.60 8.76 22.56
CA LEU A 167 -22.66 10.13 22.05
C LEU A 167 -21.25 10.59 21.71
N ILE A 168 -21.05 11.05 20.48
CA ILE A 168 -19.76 11.54 20.00
C ILE A 168 -19.85 13.06 19.87
N ARG A 169 -18.98 13.80 20.58
CA ARG A 169 -18.93 15.28 20.64
C ARG A 169 -20.16 15.97 21.27
N GLY A 170 -20.87 15.27 22.14
CA GLY A 170 -22.06 15.81 22.84
C GLY A 170 -23.34 15.72 22.00
N GLY A 171 -24.49 15.76 22.67
CA GLY A 171 -25.80 15.72 22.00
C GLY A 171 -26.10 17.04 21.32
N THR A 172 -25.99 17.12 19.99
CA THR A 172 -26.30 18.35 19.23
C THR A 172 -27.71 18.37 18.67
N SER A 173 -28.60 17.50 19.13
CA SER A 173 -29.94 17.40 18.58
C SER A 173 -31.01 17.65 19.63
N LEU A 174 -31.72 18.78 19.50
CA LEU A 174 -32.91 19.10 20.29
C LEU A 174 -34.15 18.27 19.88
N SER A 175 -34.08 17.48 18.79
CA SER A 175 -35.24 16.69 18.30
C SER A 175 -34.91 15.43 17.47
N GLY A 176 -33.64 15.02 17.33
CA GLY A 176 -33.24 13.91 16.47
C GLY A 176 -32.30 12.92 17.13
N ASN A 177 -32.36 11.65 16.69
CA ASN A 177 -31.53 10.56 17.20
C ASN A 177 -30.02 10.88 17.02
N ASN A 178 -29.26 10.96 18.11
CA ASN A 178 -27.86 11.40 18.13
C ASN A 178 -26.88 10.23 18.30
N GLN A 179 -27.27 9.04 17.84
CA GLN A 179 -26.50 7.81 17.98
C GLN A 179 -25.66 7.54 16.73
N PRO A 180 -24.40 7.08 16.89
CA PRO A 180 -23.57 6.69 15.76
C PRO A 180 -24.12 5.42 15.10
N LEU A 181 -23.85 5.28 13.80
CA LEU A 181 -24.12 4.04 13.07
C LEU A 181 -23.12 2.97 13.50
N TYR A 182 -23.63 1.82 13.93
CA TYR A 182 -22.81 0.65 14.23
C TYR A 182 -22.75 -0.23 12.98
N VAL A 183 -21.56 -0.72 12.62
CA VAL A 183 -21.38 -1.69 11.52
C VAL A 183 -20.55 -2.85 12.07
N VAL A 184 -21.08 -4.06 11.99
CA VAL A 184 -20.38 -5.30 12.39
C VAL A 184 -20.24 -6.16 11.15
N ASP A 185 -19.02 -6.56 10.81
CA ASP A 185 -18.72 -7.42 9.64
C ASP A 185 -19.30 -6.91 8.31
N GLY A 186 -19.42 -5.58 8.16
CA GLY A 186 -19.96 -4.93 6.97
C GLY A 186 -21.50 -4.78 6.96
N ILE A 187 -22.20 -5.28 7.98
CA ILE A 187 -23.65 -5.15 8.12
C ILE A 187 -23.95 -4.01 9.11
N PRO A 188 -24.72 -2.98 8.71
CA PRO A 188 -25.15 -1.94 9.62
C PRO A 188 -26.14 -2.51 10.65
N ILE A 189 -25.92 -2.17 11.91
CA ILE A 189 -26.78 -2.50 13.04
C ILE A 189 -27.50 -1.23 13.47
N ASP A 190 -28.82 -1.26 13.41
CA ASP A 190 -29.67 -0.18 13.90
C ASP A 190 -29.73 -0.23 15.43
N ASN A 191 -29.03 0.71 16.08
CA ASN A 191 -29.17 0.97 17.51
C ASN A 191 -30.16 2.13 17.72
N THR A 192 -31.35 2.03 17.14
CA THR A 192 -32.40 3.03 17.39
C THR A 192 -33.02 2.74 18.75
N THR A 193 -32.56 3.43 19.80
CA THR A 193 -33.36 3.50 21.04
C THR A 193 -34.47 4.50 20.80
N PRO A 194 -35.76 4.15 20.95
CA PRO A 194 -36.83 5.13 20.97
C PRO A 194 -36.53 6.11 22.11
N VAL A 195 -36.10 7.33 21.77
CA VAL A 195 -36.07 8.43 22.73
C VAL A 195 -37.54 8.74 22.97
N GLY A 196 -38.09 8.17 24.03
CA GLY A 196 -39.45 8.42 24.47
C GLY A 196 -39.62 9.88 24.85
N GLN A 197 -40.00 10.70 23.88
CA GLN A 197 -40.73 11.92 24.14
C GLN A 197 -42.21 11.56 24.08
N GLY A 198 -42.89 11.76 25.21
CA GLY A 198 -44.18 11.18 25.56
C GLY A 198 -45.23 11.14 24.44
N GLY A 199 -45.79 9.94 24.27
CA GLY A 199 -46.92 9.66 23.41
C GLY A 199 -47.25 8.18 23.51
N VAL A 200 -48.21 7.86 24.37
CA VAL A 200 -48.81 6.53 24.48
C VAL A 200 -49.36 6.09 23.12
N ASP A 201 -48.84 4.99 22.56
CA ASP A 201 -49.61 4.14 21.65
C ASP A 201 -49.04 2.71 21.68
N GLY A 202 -49.55 1.92 22.62
CA GLY A 202 -49.26 0.50 22.72
C GLY A 202 -49.95 -0.27 21.60
N ARG A 203 -49.22 -0.60 20.52
CA ARG A 203 -49.60 -1.65 19.56
C ARG A 203 -48.40 -2.27 18.85
N TYR A 204 -47.65 -3.13 19.54
CA TYR A 204 -47.00 -4.27 18.88
C TYR A 204 -47.19 -5.51 19.75
N GLY A 205 -48.35 -6.13 19.55
CA GLY A 205 -48.66 -7.46 20.05
C GLY A 205 -47.70 -8.49 19.45
N ALA A 206 -47.47 -9.52 20.25
CA ALA A 206 -46.66 -10.68 19.92
C ALA A 206 -47.01 -11.30 18.57
N VAL A 207 -45.99 -11.58 17.76
CA VAL A 207 -46.03 -12.66 16.78
C VAL A 207 -44.81 -13.54 17.00
N LEU A 208 -44.87 -14.33 18.08
CA LEU A 208 -44.16 -15.60 18.12
C LEU A 208 -44.84 -16.50 17.08
N GLN A 209 -44.28 -16.58 15.87
CA GLN A 209 -44.71 -17.55 14.87
C GLN A 209 -43.87 -18.82 15.04
N PRO A 210 -44.40 -19.91 15.63
CA PRO A 210 -43.70 -21.18 15.62
C PRO A 210 -43.66 -21.75 14.19
N CYS A 211 -42.48 -22.19 13.75
CA CYS A 211 -42.27 -22.93 12.51
C CYS A 211 -43.22 -24.14 12.43
N ARG A 212 -44.32 -24.04 11.68
CA ARG A 212 -45.11 -25.20 11.25
C ARG A 212 -44.33 -25.91 10.14
N ARG A 213 -43.77 -27.09 10.47
CA ARG A 213 -43.36 -28.09 9.48
C ARG A 213 -44.55 -28.45 8.61
N HIS A 214 -44.40 -28.20 7.33
CA HIS A 214 -45.27 -28.69 6.28
C HIS A 214 -44.80 -30.12 5.95
N GLN A 215 -45.52 -31.13 6.43
CA GLN A 215 -45.42 -32.48 5.87
C GLN A 215 -46.83 -32.97 5.54
N SER A 216 -47.03 -33.05 4.24
CA SER A 216 -48.15 -33.56 3.47
C SER A 216 -48.46 -35.02 3.81
N ALA A 217 -49.71 -35.28 4.17
CA ALA A 217 -50.31 -36.61 4.07
C ALA A 217 -51.17 -36.64 2.80
N GLY A 218 -51.01 -37.69 1.99
CA GLY A 218 -51.82 -37.92 0.80
C GLY A 218 -51.37 -39.15 0.01
N TYR A 219 -51.65 -40.35 0.52
CA TYR A 219 -52.62 -41.32 -0.03
C TYR A 219 -52.60 -42.60 0.83
#